data_AF-A0A0V0GBU1-F1
#
_entry.id   AF-A0A0V0GBU1-F1
#
_cell.length_a   1.000
_cell.length_b   1.000
_cell.length_c   1.000
_cell.angle_alpha   90.00
_cell.angle_beta   90.00
_cell.angle_gamma   90.00
#
_symmetry.space_group_name_H-M   'P 1'
#
loop_
_entity.id
_entity.type
_entity.pdbx_description
1 polymer ?
#
loop_
_entity_poly.entity_id
_entity_poly.type
_entity_poly.pdbx_seq_one_letter_code
_entity_poly.pdbx_strand_id
1 'polypeptide(L)'
;KMSTNGDGPNSPGYLSWRKLQLSRAKLKASSKTSALLSGFAMVAMVEVQLNVESDVPKSMLVVFAVCTTLLVAVHMLALMISTCILPNIEAVCNLHSINLVHESPHERLHWYIETAWAFSTLLGLLLFLCEIAIVCYVKFYDFSQVAAWSACVIVIPMFVIFLAFAVHFYRSLVSHKYEVSVSGIRELELLKEQIEASDLVGRTNGATLLNVGTQVV
;
A
#
# COMPACT_ATOMS: atom_id res chain seq x y z
N LYS A 1 -38.89 -20.58 15.30
CA LYS A 1 -38.71 -19.35 16.10
C LYS A 1 -37.67 -19.65 17.18
N MET A 2 -36.42 -19.25 16.97
CA MET A 2 -35.34 -19.35 17.96
C MET A 2 -34.90 -17.91 18.22
N SER A 3 -35.09 -17.45 19.45
CA SER A 3 -34.93 -16.06 19.84
C SER A 3 -33.46 -15.73 20.10
N THR A 4 -33.03 -14.65 19.46
CA THR A 4 -31.78 -13.89 19.56
C THR A 4 -31.33 -13.58 21.00
N ASN A 5 -30.03 -13.69 21.28
CA ASN A 5 -29.30 -12.86 22.24
C ASN A 5 -27.78 -13.03 22.04
N GLY A 6 -27.17 -12.20 21.19
CA GLY A 6 -25.72 -12.13 20.97
C GLY A 6 -25.32 -11.24 19.80
N ASP A 7 -26.12 -11.22 18.73
CA ASP A 7 -25.83 -10.47 17.51
C ASP A 7 -26.49 -9.09 17.50
N GLY A 8 -26.11 -8.25 18.47
CA GLY A 8 -26.35 -6.82 18.33
C GLY A 8 -25.55 -6.27 17.14
N PRO A 9 -25.99 -5.18 16.49
CA PRO A 9 -25.23 -4.50 15.42
C PRO A 9 -23.83 -4.01 15.85
N ASN A 10 -23.50 -4.10 17.14
CA ASN A 10 -22.21 -3.77 17.74
C ASN A 10 -21.41 -5.00 18.22
N SER A 11 -21.83 -6.24 17.87
CA SER A 11 -21.03 -7.43 18.18
C SER A 11 -19.69 -7.37 17.42
N PRO A 12 -18.55 -7.69 18.07
CA PRO A 12 -17.22 -7.62 17.44
C PRO A 12 -17.13 -8.47 16.16
N GLY A 13 -17.85 -9.60 16.09
CA GLY A 13 -17.93 -10.45 14.89
C GLY A 13 -18.70 -9.80 13.73
N TYR A 14 -19.73 -9.01 14.02
CA TYR A 14 -20.47 -8.28 12.98
C TYR A 14 -19.64 -7.12 12.40
N LEU A 15 -18.86 -6.43 13.25
CA LEU A 15 -17.97 -5.36 12.83
C LEU A 15 -16.81 -5.87 11.96
N SER A 16 -16.19 -7.00 12.33
CA SER A 16 -15.11 -7.62 11.52
C SER A 16 -15.64 -8.10 10.16
N TRP A 17 -16.83 -8.70 10.13
CA TRP A 17 -17.52 -9.07 8.89
C TRP A 17 -17.78 -7.86 7.97
N ARG A 18 -18.31 -6.75 8.52
CA ARG A 18 -18.53 -5.52 7.73
C ARG A 18 -17.23 -4.92 7.21
N LYS A 19 -16.18 -4.87 8.02
CA LYS A 19 -14.84 -4.41 7.60
C LYS A 19 -14.30 -5.25 6.44
N LEU A 20 -14.46 -6.57 6.53
CA LEU A 20 -14.01 -7.51 5.49
C LEU A 20 -14.77 -7.31 4.17
N GLN A 21 -16.10 -7.20 4.22
CA GLN A 21 -16.93 -6.91 3.05
C GLN A 21 -16.59 -5.57 2.40
N LEU A 22 -16.34 -4.54 3.22
CA LEU A 22 -15.94 -3.22 2.76
C LEU A 22 -14.56 -3.26 2.08
N SER A 23 -13.60 -3.98 2.65
CA SER A 23 -12.27 -4.16 2.04
C SER A 23 -12.37 -4.91 0.70
N ARG A 24 -13.19 -5.96 0.62
CA ARG A 24 -13.48 -6.67 -0.64
C ARG A 24 -14.07 -5.74 -1.70
N ALA A 25 -15.05 -4.92 -1.34
CA ALA A 25 -15.67 -3.96 -2.25
C ALA A 25 -14.67 -2.88 -2.73
N LYS A 26 -13.85 -2.34 -1.80
CA LYS A 26 -12.79 -1.38 -2.09
C LYS A 26 -11.78 -1.92 -3.11
N LEU A 27 -11.30 -3.15 -2.95
CA LEU A 27 -10.34 -3.76 -3.89
C LEU A 27 -10.93 -3.94 -5.29
N LYS A 28 -12.16 -4.45 -5.39
CA LYS A 28 -12.84 -4.61 -6.70
C LYS A 28 -13.07 -3.28 -7.39
N ALA A 29 -13.49 -2.25 -6.64
CA ALA A 29 -13.66 -0.91 -7.18
C ALA A 29 -12.32 -0.32 -7.63
N SER A 30 -11.30 -0.39 -6.79
CA SER A 30 -9.95 0.12 -7.07
C SER A 30 -9.29 -0.54 -8.26
N SER A 31 -9.54 -1.83 -8.49
CA SER A 31 -9.04 -2.54 -9.66
C SER A 31 -9.64 -1.98 -10.95
N LYS A 32 -10.97 -1.82 -10.99
CA LYS A 32 -11.67 -1.26 -12.15
C LYS A 32 -11.27 0.19 -12.41
N THR A 33 -11.21 1.02 -11.37
CA THR A 33 -10.85 2.44 -11.54
C THR A 33 -9.41 2.60 -12.00
N SER A 34 -8.45 1.86 -11.43
CA SER A 34 -7.04 1.98 -11.81
C SER A 34 -6.80 1.53 -13.26
N ALA A 35 -7.49 0.47 -13.72
CA ALA A 35 -7.42 0.04 -15.11
C ALA A 35 -7.98 1.11 -16.07
N LEU A 36 -9.14 1.70 -15.75
CA LEU A 36 -9.76 2.74 -16.56
C LEU A 36 -8.90 4.02 -16.62
N LEU A 37 -8.43 4.52 -15.47
CA LEU A 37 -7.64 5.74 -15.40
C LEU A 37 -6.31 5.59 -16.15
N SER A 38 -5.62 4.46 -15.98
CA SER A 38 -4.39 4.18 -16.73
C SER A 38 -4.64 4.08 -18.23
N GLY A 39 -5.74 3.42 -18.64
CA GLY A 39 -6.14 3.33 -20.04
C GLY A 39 -6.44 4.69 -20.65
N PHE A 40 -7.22 5.53 -19.97
CA PHE A 40 -7.54 6.88 -20.46
C PHE A 40 -6.31 7.79 -20.53
N ALA A 41 -5.41 7.72 -19.54
CA ALA A 41 -4.17 8.48 -19.59
C ALA A 41 -3.27 8.03 -20.76
N MET A 42 -3.17 6.72 -20.99
CA MET A 42 -2.41 6.16 -22.11
C MET A 42 -3.00 6.55 -23.47
N VAL A 43 -4.33 6.52 -23.60
CA VAL A 43 -5.02 6.99 -24.82
C VAL A 43 -4.80 8.49 -25.02
N ALA A 44 -4.94 9.30 -23.98
CA ALA A 44 -4.68 10.74 -24.06
C ALA A 44 -3.23 11.02 -24.52
N MET A 45 -2.25 10.25 -24.03
CA MET A 45 -0.86 10.39 -24.44
C MET A 45 -0.65 10.13 -25.94
N VAL A 46 -1.25 9.09 -26.51
CA VAL A 46 -1.08 8.80 -27.94
C VAL A 46 -1.89 9.73 -28.85
N GLU A 47 -2.96 10.33 -28.31
CA GLU A 47 -3.82 11.30 -29.02
C GLU A 47 -3.27 12.74 -28.98
N VAL A 48 -2.31 13.05 -28.11
CA VAL A 48 -1.65 14.36 -28.10
C VAL A 48 -0.74 14.47 -29.33
N GLN A 49 -1.21 15.22 -30.32
CA GLN A 49 -0.43 15.55 -31.51
C GLN A 49 0.51 16.72 -31.20
N LEU A 50 1.80 16.44 -31.10
CA LEU A 50 2.84 17.45 -30.98
C LEU A 50 3.29 17.86 -32.38
N ASN A 51 3.11 19.13 -32.72
CA ASN A 51 3.61 19.65 -33.99
C ASN A 51 5.11 19.95 -33.88
N VAL A 52 5.87 19.72 -34.94
CA VAL A 52 7.34 19.89 -34.93
C VAL A 52 7.73 21.37 -34.72
N GLU A 53 6.83 22.29 -35.07
CA GLU A 53 6.99 23.75 -34.91
C GLU A 53 6.29 24.30 -33.64
N SER A 54 5.92 23.44 -32.69
CA SER A 54 5.32 23.88 -31.43
C SER A 54 6.32 24.66 -30.57
N ASP A 55 5.86 25.74 -29.93
CA ASP A 55 6.68 26.54 -29.00
C ASP A 55 6.74 25.90 -27.59
N VAL A 56 6.16 24.71 -27.41
CA VAL A 56 6.15 24.00 -26.13
C VAL A 56 7.59 23.70 -25.68
N PRO A 57 7.99 24.10 -24.46
CA PRO A 57 9.34 23.89 -23.98
C PRO A 57 9.62 22.39 -23.81
N LYS A 58 10.79 21.94 -24.26
CA LYS A 58 11.23 20.53 -24.15
C LYS A 58 11.15 19.98 -22.73
N SER A 59 11.38 20.83 -21.73
CA SER A 59 11.23 20.44 -20.32
C SER A 59 9.82 19.97 -19.97
N MET A 60 8.78 20.59 -20.55
CA MET A 60 7.39 20.19 -20.31
C MET A 60 7.08 18.83 -20.93
N LEU A 61 7.66 18.52 -22.10
CA LEU A 61 7.53 17.20 -22.74
C LEU A 61 8.21 16.10 -21.91
N VAL A 62 9.35 16.40 -21.30
CA VAL A 62 10.01 15.47 -20.36
C VAL A 62 9.14 15.25 -19.12
N VAL A 63 8.60 16.32 -18.54
CA VAL A 63 7.69 16.22 -17.38
C VAL A 63 6.45 15.40 -17.73
N PHE A 64 5.88 15.61 -18.92
CA PHE A 64 4.76 14.81 -19.43
C PHE A 64 5.11 13.32 -19.48
N ALA A 65 6.18 12.95 -20.19
CA ALA A 65 6.59 11.55 -20.33
C ALA A 65 6.87 10.88 -18.97
N VAL A 66 7.54 11.58 -18.05
CA VAL A 66 7.82 11.07 -16.69
C VAL A 66 6.52 10.92 -15.89
N CYS A 67 5.63 11.92 -15.94
CA CYS A 67 4.35 11.90 -15.23
C CYS A 67 3.48 10.74 -15.68
N THR A 68 3.28 10.54 -16.98
CA THR A 68 2.48 9.43 -17.52
C THR A 68 3.08 8.07 -17.16
N THR A 69 4.41 7.94 -17.24
CA THR A 69 5.10 6.68 -16.90
C THR A 69 4.92 6.35 -15.43
N LEU A 70 5.10 7.34 -14.54
CA LEU A 70 4.87 7.16 -13.10
C LEU A 70 3.40 6.85 -12.79
N LEU A 71 2.47 7.51 -13.47
CA LEU A 71 1.03 7.29 -13.32
C LEU A 71 0.68 5.84 -13.61
N VAL A 72 1.10 5.32 -14.76
CA VAL A 72 0.84 3.94 -15.15
C VAL A 72 1.52 2.97 -14.19
N ALA A 73 2.79 3.22 -13.83
CA ALA A 73 3.53 2.37 -12.90
C ALA A 73 2.87 2.27 -11.52
N VAL A 74 2.44 3.40 -10.94
CA VAL A 74 1.79 3.45 -9.62
C VAL A 74 0.41 2.80 -9.65
N HIS A 75 -0.36 2.98 -10.73
CA HIS A 75 -1.63 2.27 -10.88
C HIS A 75 -1.42 0.75 -11.03
N MET A 76 -0.40 0.31 -11.76
CA MET A 76 -0.06 -1.12 -11.84
C MET A 76 0.38 -1.67 -10.48
N LEU A 77 1.09 -0.88 -9.67
CA LEU A 77 1.41 -1.24 -8.28
C LEU A 77 0.13 -1.43 -7.44
N ALA A 78 -0.83 -0.51 -7.52
CA ALA A 78 -2.10 -0.64 -6.82
C ALA A 78 -2.90 -1.89 -7.26
N LEU A 79 -2.86 -2.23 -8.55
CA LEU A 79 -3.46 -3.46 -9.09
C LEU A 79 -2.75 -4.71 -8.58
N MET A 80 -1.42 -4.73 -8.62
CA MET A 80 -0.63 -5.85 -8.10
C MET A 80 -0.95 -6.11 -6.63
N ILE A 81 -0.97 -5.05 -5.80
CA ILE A 81 -1.33 -5.18 -4.39
C ILE A 81 -2.77 -5.69 -4.24
N SER A 82 -3.72 -5.19 -5.04
CA SER A 82 -5.11 -5.68 -5.00
C SER A 82 -5.22 -7.17 -5.34
N THR A 83 -4.46 -7.64 -6.33
CA THR A 83 -4.38 -9.05 -6.74
C THR A 83 -3.78 -9.92 -5.63
N CYS A 84 -2.80 -9.41 -4.88
CA CYS A 84 -2.19 -10.14 -3.76
C CYS A 84 -3.09 -10.20 -2.53
N ILE A 85 -3.90 -9.16 -2.24
CA ILE A 85 -4.78 -9.12 -1.06
C ILE A 85 -6.08 -9.93 -1.28
N LEU A 86 -6.66 -9.89 -2.49
CA LEU A 86 -8.01 -10.39 -2.75
C LEU A 86 -8.21 -11.88 -2.40
N PRO A 87 -7.31 -12.82 -2.76
CA PRO A 87 -7.50 -14.23 -2.41
C PRO A 87 -7.57 -14.47 -0.91
N ASN A 88 -6.79 -13.71 -0.14
CA ASN A 88 -6.77 -13.86 1.30
C ASN A 88 -8.06 -13.31 1.95
N ILE A 89 -8.55 -12.17 1.47
CA ILE A 89 -9.84 -11.62 1.91
C ILE A 89 -11.00 -12.58 1.56
N GLU A 90 -10.97 -13.22 0.40
CA GLU A 90 -11.99 -14.18 -0.01
C GLU A 90 -11.93 -15.48 0.82
N ALA A 91 -10.74 -15.97 1.16
CA ALA A 91 -10.56 -17.11 2.05
C ALA A 91 -11.16 -16.86 3.45
N VAL A 92 -10.86 -15.70 4.05
CA VAL A 92 -11.42 -15.31 5.37
C VAL A 92 -12.94 -15.11 5.32
N CYS A 93 -13.48 -14.61 4.20
CA CYS A 93 -14.93 -14.47 3.99
C CYS A 93 -15.66 -15.82 3.96
N ASN A 94 -15.04 -16.84 3.36
CA ASN A 94 -15.66 -18.16 3.17
C ASN A 94 -15.61 -19.03 4.44
N LEU A 95 -14.62 -18.83 5.32
CA LEU A 95 -14.42 -19.58 6.57
C LEU A 95 -15.27 -19.06 7.74
N HIS A 96 -16.55 -18.73 7.54
CA HIS A 96 -17.45 -18.08 8.52
C HIS A 96 -17.78 -18.91 9.81
N SER A 97 -16.91 -19.81 10.26
CA SER A 97 -17.17 -20.69 11.39
C SER A 97 -15.92 -20.85 12.27
N ILE A 98 -16.02 -20.30 13.49
CA ILE A 98 -15.39 -20.81 14.71
C ILE A 98 -13.90 -20.44 14.93
N ASN A 99 -13.71 -19.36 15.70
CA ASN A 99 -12.91 -19.34 16.94
C ASN A 99 -11.39 -19.66 16.92
N LEU A 100 -10.69 -19.61 15.78
CA LEU A 100 -9.27 -20.01 15.74
C LEU A 100 -8.27 -19.04 15.09
N VAL A 101 -8.64 -17.78 14.86
CA VAL A 101 -7.63 -16.75 14.53
C VAL A 101 -7.25 -16.01 15.82
N HIS A 102 -6.71 -16.77 16.76
CA HIS A 102 -5.93 -16.18 17.85
C HIS A 102 -4.66 -15.59 17.23
N GLU A 103 -4.35 -14.35 17.63
CA GLU A 103 -3.21 -13.52 17.23
C GLU A 103 -2.10 -14.24 16.46
N SER A 104 -2.07 -14.04 15.15
CA SER A 104 -0.86 -14.22 14.36
C SER A 104 -0.41 -12.84 13.87
N PRO A 105 0.89 -12.61 13.68
CA PRO A 105 1.47 -11.34 13.19
C PRO A 105 0.94 -10.86 11.82
N HIS A 106 -0.01 -11.61 11.25
CA HIS A 106 -0.72 -11.38 10.01
C HIS A 106 -1.59 -10.10 10.00
N GLU A 107 -2.18 -9.67 11.13
CA GLU A 107 -3.01 -8.45 11.13
C GLU A 107 -2.20 -7.17 10.90
N ARG A 108 -1.00 -7.09 11.50
CA ARG A 108 -0.05 -5.98 11.27
C ARG A 108 0.47 -5.98 9.82
N LEU A 109 0.74 -7.16 9.27
CA LEU A 109 1.12 -7.30 7.86
C LEU A 109 -0.01 -6.85 6.93
N HIS A 110 -1.25 -7.25 7.21
CA HIS A 110 -2.41 -6.84 6.43
C HIS A 110 -2.68 -5.35 6.47
N TRP A 111 -2.55 -4.72 7.63
CA TRP A 111 -2.70 -3.28 7.76
C TRP A 111 -1.63 -2.52 6.97
N TYR A 112 -0.39 -3.02 6.94
CA TYR A 112 0.67 -2.47 6.09
C TYR A 112 0.33 -2.59 4.60
N ILE A 113 -0.09 -3.78 4.14
CA ILE A 113 -0.45 -4.00 2.74
C ILE A 113 -1.67 -3.14 2.35
N GLU A 114 -2.68 -3.00 3.22
CA GLU A 114 -3.83 -2.12 2.99
C GLU A 114 -3.41 -0.64 2.95
N THR A 115 -2.49 -0.21 3.81
CA THR A 115 -1.98 1.18 3.80
C THR A 115 -1.14 1.44 2.55
N ALA A 116 -0.33 0.48 2.11
CA ALA A 116 0.49 0.58 0.90
C ALA A 116 -0.39 0.62 -0.37
N TRP A 117 -1.46 -0.19 -0.39
CA TRP A 117 -2.49 -0.14 -1.42
C TRP A 117 -3.17 1.24 -1.45
N ALA A 118 -3.63 1.75 -0.30
CA ALA A 118 -4.32 3.03 -0.21
C ALA A 118 -3.40 4.19 -0.67
N PHE A 119 -2.13 4.17 -0.26
CA PHE A 119 -1.13 5.13 -0.69
C PHE A 119 -0.87 5.08 -2.20
N SER A 120 -0.74 3.88 -2.78
CA SER A 120 -0.52 3.72 -4.22
C SER A 120 -1.72 4.22 -5.03
N THR A 121 -2.94 3.90 -4.60
CA THR A 121 -4.17 4.42 -5.23
C THR A 121 -4.25 5.93 -5.14
N LEU A 122 -3.91 6.51 -3.99
CA LEU A 122 -3.92 7.95 -3.78
C LEU A 122 -2.86 8.67 -4.63
N LEU A 123 -1.65 8.13 -4.69
CA LEU A 123 -0.57 8.65 -5.51
C LEU A 123 -0.93 8.57 -7.00
N GLY A 124 -1.57 7.49 -7.44
CA GLY A 124 -2.10 7.36 -8.81
C GLY A 124 -3.13 8.44 -9.14
N LEU A 125 -4.08 8.72 -8.23
CA LEU A 125 -5.05 9.81 -8.40
C LEU A 125 -4.40 11.20 -8.46
N LEU A 126 -3.37 11.43 -7.63
CA LEU A 126 -2.59 12.68 -7.66
C LEU A 126 -1.85 12.84 -8.99
N LEU A 127 -1.21 11.77 -9.48
CA LEU A 127 -0.54 11.78 -10.79
C LEU A 127 -1.53 11.95 -11.93
N PHE A 128 -2.73 11.36 -11.85
CA PHE A 128 -3.79 11.54 -12.85
C PHE A 128 -4.28 13.00 -12.90
N LEU A 129 -4.35 13.67 -11.75
CA LEU A 129 -4.65 15.08 -11.70
C LEU A 129 -3.54 15.94 -12.35
N CYS A 130 -2.27 15.63 -12.08
CA CYS A 130 -1.14 16.26 -12.75
C CYS A 130 -1.16 16.03 -14.26
N GLU A 131 -1.47 14.81 -14.68
CA GLU A 131 -1.53 14.41 -16.09
C GLU A 131 -2.54 15.27 -16.86
N ILE A 132 -3.75 15.45 -16.31
CA ILE A 132 -4.77 16.31 -16.92
C ILE A 132 -4.27 17.76 -17.03
N ALA A 133 -3.61 18.28 -15.99
CA ALA A 133 -3.06 19.64 -16.04
C ALA A 133 -1.99 19.78 -17.13
N ILE A 134 -1.07 18.81 -17.24
CA ILE A 134 -0.01 18.80 -18.25
C ILE A 134 -0.60 18.66 -19.66
N VAL A 135 -1.56 17.75 -19.87
CA VAL A 135 -2.23 17.56 -21.17
C VAL A 135 -2.95 18.84 -21.60
N CYS A 136 -3.70 19.47 -20.70
CA CYS A 136 -4.34 20.76 -20.99
C CYS A 136 -3.30 21.84 -21.32
N TYR A 137 -2.22 21.91 -20.55
CA TYR A 137 -1.17 22.89 -20.79
C TYR A 137 -0.53 22.71 -22.17
N VAL A 138 -0.08 21.49 -22.50
CA VAL A 138 0.55 21.16 -23.78
C VAL A 138 -0.41 21.37 -24.94
N LYS A 139 -1.68 20.94 -24.81
CA LYS A 139 -2.68 21.05 -25.88
C LYS A 139 -3.08 22.49 -26.21
N PHE A 140 -3.17 23.36 -25.20
CA PHE A 140 -3.57 24.75 -25.39
C PHE A 140 -2.41 25.73 -25.47
N TYR A 141 -1.16 25.25 -25.34
CA TYR A 141 0.02 26.10 -25.31
C TYR A 141 0.12 27.03 -26.53
N ASP A 142 -0.01 26.46 -27.73
CA ASP A 142 0.11 27.18 -29.01
C ASP A 142 -1.17 27.97 -29.37
N PHE A 143 -2.32 27.65 -28.76
CA PHE A 143 -3.59 28.31 -29.05
C PHE A 143 -3.89 29.49 -28.12
N SER A 144 -3.72 29.30 -26.82
CA SER A 144 -4.00 30.31 -25.80
C SER A 144 -3.27 29.95 -24.51
N GLN A 145 -2.18 30.67 -24.26
CA GLN A 145 -1.43 30.55 -23.01
C GLN A 145 -2.32 30.86 -21.80
N VAL A 146 -3.27 31.78 -21.92
CA VAL A 146 -4.22 32.10 -20.85
C VAL A 146 -5.08 30.89 -20.50
N ALA A 147 -5.56 30.14 -21.50
CA ALA A 147 -6.33 28.92 -21.27
C ALA A 147 -5.48 27.82 -20.60
N ALA A 148 -4.25 27.62 -21.09
CA ALA A 148 -3.30 26.66 -20.55
C ALA A 148 -2.99 26.94 -19.06
N TRP A 149 -2.66 28.19 -18.72
CA TRP A 149 -2.37 28.59 -17.34
C TRP A 149 -3.61 28.53 -16.44
N SER A 150 -4.78 28.92 -16.95
CA SER A 150 -6.03 28.86 -16.19
C SER A 150 -6.37 27.43 -15.77
N ALA A 151 -6.19 26.45 -16.67
CA ALA A 151 -6.39 25.04 -16.36
C ALA A 151 -5.45 24.56 -15.24
N CYS A 152 -4.17 24.93 -15.30
CA CYS A 152 -3.21 24.60 -14.24
C CYS A 152 -3.59 25.21 -12.89
N VAL A 153 -3.99 26.49 -12.86
CA VAL A 153 -4.32 27.20 -11.61
C VAL A 153 -5.51 26.57 -10.89
N ILE A 154 -6.56 26.17 -11.63
CA ILE A 154 -7.76 25.55 -11.05
C ILE A 154 -7.46 24.18 -10.44
N VAL A 155 -6.43 23.48 -10.92
CA VAL A 155 -6.03 22.16 -10.42
C VAL A 155 -5.27 22.25 -9.09
N ILE A 156 -4.59 23.36 -8.80
CA ILE A 156 -3.76 23.57 -7.59
C ILE A 156 -4.50 23.25 -6.27
N PRO A 157 -5.70 23.79 -5.97
CA PRO A 157 -6.36 23.51 -4.69
C PRO A 157 -6.66 22.02 -4.50
N MET A 158 -7.07 21.32 -5.56
CA MET A 158 -7.28 19.87 -5.52
C MET A 158 -5.96 19.15 -5.24
N PHE A 159 -4.89 19.54 -5.94
CA PHE A 159 -3.57 18.97 -5.75
C PHE A 159 -3.08 19.09 -4.30
N VAL A 160 -3.26 20.25 -3.66
CA VAL A 160 -2.87 20.47 -2.26
C VAL A 160 -3.60 19.52 -1.30
N ILE A 161 -4.90 19.30 -1.50
CA ILE A 161 -5.68 18.36 -0.68
C ILE A 161 -5.15 16.93 -0.85
N PHE A 162 -4.95 16.49 -2.09
CA PHE A 162 -4.40 15.17 -2.39
C PHE A 162 -2.99 14.99 -1.80
N LEU A 163 -2.15 16.02 -1.86
CA LEU A 163 -0.81 16.00 -1.30
C LEU A 163 -0.83 15.88 0.22
N ALA A 164 -1.73 16.59 0.91
CA ALA A 164 -1.88 16.49 2.35
C ALA A 164 -2.25 15.06 2.79
N PHE A 165 -3.19 14.41 2.08
CA PHE A 165 -3.49 13.01 2.32
C PHE A 165 -2.29 12.12 1.99
N ALA A 166 -1.58 12.36 0.88
CA ALA A 166 -0.43 11.55 0.48
C ALA A 166 0.67 11.60 1.56
N VAL A 167 0.96 12.77 2.11
CA VAL A 167 1.90 12.94 3.22
C VAL A 167 1.43 12.22 4.49
N HIS A 168 0.13 12.31 4.80
CA HIS A 168 -0.44 11.58 5.94
C HIS A 168 -0.26 10.06 5.79
N PHE A 169 -0.64 9.48 4.65
CA PHE A 169 -0.47 8.05 4.38
C PHE A 169 1.00 7.63 4.31
N TYR A 170 1.87 8.46 3.75
CA TYR A 170 3.32 8.22 3.73
C TYR A 170 3.89 8.15 5.14
N ARG A 171 3.51 9.08 6.02
CA ARG A 171 3.92 9.05 7.43
C ARG A 171 3.41 7.80 8.14
N SER A 172 2.17 7.40 7.91
CA SER A 172 1.62 6.16 8.46
C SER A 172 2.42 4.93 8.00
N LEU A 173 2.85 4.88 6.74
CA LEU A 173 3.70 3.80 6.23
C LEU A 173 5.09 3.81 6.87
N VAL A 174 5.74 4.96 6.95
CA VAL A 174 7.12 5.07 7.46
C VAL A 174 7.19 4.84 8.98
N SER A 175 6.27 5.43 9.75
CA SER A 175 6.20 5.25 11.20
C SER A 175 6.05 3.78 11.57
N HIS A 176 5.20 3.05 10.86
CA HIS A 176 4.97 1.64 11.13
C HIS A 176 6.13 0.76 10.61
N LYS A 177 6.77 1.13 9.51
CA LYS A 177 7.99 0.43 9.03
C LYS A 177 9.11 0.51 10.07
N TYR A 178 9.24 1.65 10.75
CA TYR A 178 10.19 1.82 11.85
C TYR A 178 9.85 0.91 13.04
N GLU A 179 8.59 0.89 13.48
CA GLU A 179 8.13 0.03 14.59
C GLU A 179 8.32 -1.46 14.30
N VAL A 180 8.00 -1.90 13.08
CA VAL A 180 8.17 -3.30 12.65
C VAL A 180 9.65 -3.67 12.54
N SER A 181 10.48 -2.82 11.97
CA SER A 181 11.92 -3.09 11.84
C SER A 181 12.62 -3.18 13.20
N VAL A 182 12.26 -2.30 14.15
CA VAL A 182 12.80 -2.33 15.51
C VAL A 182 12.30 -3.55 16.28
N SER A 183 11.02 -3.89 16.14
CA SER A 183 10.44 -5.07 16.78
C SER A 183 11.08 -6.36 16.27
N GLY A 184 11.34 -6.46 14.96
CA GLY A 184 12.02 -7.61 14.36
C GLY A 184 13.46 -7.78 14.83
N ILE A 185 14.21 -6.68 14.99
CA ILE A 185 15.57 -6.73 15.55
C ILE A 185 15.54 -7.23 17.00
N ARG A 186 14.60 -6.72 17.82
CA ARG A 186 14.46 -7.13 19.22
C ARG A 186 14.09 -8.61 19.38
N GLU A 187 13.24 -9.14 18.49
CA GLU A 187 12.87 -10.55 18.50
C GLU A 187 14.06 -11.45 18.11
N LEU A 188 14.88 -11.03 17.15
CA LEU A 188 16.14 -11.71 16.81
C LEU A 188 17.15 -11.68 17.96
N GLU A 189 17.26 -10.56 18.68
CA GLU A 189 18.13 -10.46 19.86
C GLU A 189 17.69 -11.42 20.97
N LEU A 190 16.40 -11.51 21.25
CA LEU A 190 15.87 -12.46 22.24
C LEU A 190 16.11 -13.92 21.84
N LEU A 191 15.96 -14.26 20.55
CA LEU A 191 16.28 -15.59 20.04
C LEU A 191 17.77 -15.91 20.16
N LYS A 192 18.65 -14.93 19.88
CA LYS A 192 20.10 -15.07 20.06
C LYS A 192 20.46 -15.32 21.54
N GLU A 193 19.88 -14.56 22.46
CA GLU A 193 20.10 -14.74 23.90
C GLU A 193 19.66 -16.14 24.39
N GLN A 194 18.53 -16.64 23.90
CA GLN A 194 18.05 -18.00 24.23
C GLN A 194 18.98 -19.11 23.74
N ILE A 195 19.56 -18.94 22.54
CA ILE A 195 20.53 -19.89 21.98
C ILE A 195 21.84 -19.83 22.79
N GLU A 196 22.36 -18.64 23.07
CA GLU A 196 23.58 -18.47 23.87
C GLU A 196 23.42 -19.06 25.29
N ALA A 197 22.25 -18.85 25.91
CA ALA A 197 21.93 -19.45 27.21
C ALA A 197 21.84 -20.98 27.16
N SER A 198 21.22 -21.54 26.12
CA SER A 198 21.14 -22.99 25.93
C SER A 198 22.51 -23.63 25.67
N ASP A 199 23.36 -22.98 24.87
CA ASP A 199 24.73 -23.43 24.62
C ASP A 199 25.59 -23.38 25.89
N LEU A 200 25.41 -22.36 26.74
CA LEU A 200 26.10 -22.25 28.02
C LEU A 200 25.70 -23.42 28.95
N VAL A 201 24.40 -23.70 29.06
CA VAL A 201 23.89 -24.83 29.85
C VAL A 201 24.41 -26.17 29.30
N GLY A 202 24.41 -26.35 27.97
CA GLY A 202 24.97 -27.54 27.33
C GLY A 202 26.45 -27.75 27.63
N ARG A 203 27.27 -26.69 27.56
CA ARG A 203 28.70 -26.74 27.90
C ARG A 203 28.93 -27.03 29.38
N THR A 204 28.13 -26.47 30.27
CA THR A 204 28.26 -26.67 31.73
C THR A 204 27.91 -28.10 32.12
N ASN A 205 26.84 -28.65 31.53
CA ASN A 205 26.44 -30.05 31.75
C ASN A 205 27.47 -31.04 31.18
N GLY A 206 28.06 -30.74 30.01
CA GLY A 206 29.14 -31.54 29.42
C GLY A 206 30.44 -31.53 30.25
N ALA A 207 30.82 -30.36 30.78
CA ALA A 207 31.99 -30.24 31.66
C ALA A 207 31.80 -30.99 33.00
N THR A 208 30.57 -30.98 33.53
CA THR A 208 30.24 -31.71 34.76
C THR A 208 30.31 -33.23 34.54
N LEU A 209 29.83 -33.74 33.41
CA LEU A 209 29.94 -35.15 33.03
C LEU A 209 31.40 -35.61 32.88
N LEU A 210 32.26 -34.79 32.26
CA LEU A 210 33.69 -35.09 32.14
C LEU A 210 34.39 -35.15 33.50
N ASN A 211 34.05 -34.25 34.42
CA ASN A 211 34.63 -34.22 35.76
C ASN A 211 34.18 -35.40 36.65
N VAL A 212 32.95 -35.89 36.48
CA VAL A 212 32.47 -37.12 37.14
C VAL A 212 33.19 -38.35 36.59
N GLY A 213 33.51 -38.40 35.30
CA GLY A 213 34.27 -39.50 34.69
C GLY A 213 35.74 -39.58 35.12
N THR A 214 36.34 -38.48 35.60
CA THR A 214 37.76 -38.46 36.03
C THR A 214 37.97 -38.78 37.52
N GLN A 215 36.90 -38.84 38.31
CA GLN A 215 36.95 -39.22 39.74
C GLN A 215 36.71 -40.73 39.97
N VAL A 216 36.55 -41.52 38.90
CA VAL A 216 36.39 -42.99 38.97
C VAL A 216 37.58 -43.66 38.27
N VAL A 217 38.78 -43.48 38.82
CA VAL A 217 39.94 -44.35 38.61
C VAL A 217 40.67 -44.51 39.94
#